data_AF-A0A7C9CSY4-F1
#
_entry.id   AF-A0A7C9CSY4-F1
#
_cell.length_a   1.000
_cell.length_b   1.000
_cell.length_c   1.000
_cell.angle_alpha   90.00
_cell.angle_beta   90.00
_cell.angle_gamma   90.00
#
_symmetry.space_group_name_H-M   'P 1'
#
loop_
_entity.id
_entity.type
_entity.pdbx_description
1 polymer ?
#
loop_
_entity_poly.entity_id
_entity_poly.type
_entity_poly.pdbx_seq_one_letter_code
_entity_poly.pdbx_strand_id
1 'polypeptide(L)'
;QLVVAAFIFGNTCKTIFEAIIFVFVMHPFDVGDRCIIDGTMMVVEEMNILTTIFLKIDKEKVYYPNSVLATKAIGNYYRSPDQGDSLEFAIDYATPLSTIAKLKDRIKQ
;
A
#
# COMPACT_ATOMS: atom_id res chain seq x y z
N GLN A 1 -27.31 -18.42 27.72
CA GLN A 1 -25.93 -17.97 28.02
C GLN A 1 -24.88 -18.65 27.14
N LEU A 2 -24.91 -19.97 26.94
CA LEU A 2 -23.95 -20.68 26.07
C LEU A 2 -23.95 -20.21 24.60
N VAL A 3 -25.13 -19.93 24.03
CA VAL A 3 -25.27 -19.45 22.64
C VAL A 3 -24.65 -18.07 22.43
N VAL A 4 -24.81 -17.17 23.41
CA VAL A 4 -24.21 -15.82 23.37
C VAL A 4 -22.69 -15.92 23.48
N ALA A 5 -22.18 -16.80 24.35
CA ALA A 5 -20.75 -17.08 24.43
C ALA A 5 -20.22 -17.66 23.10
N ALA A 6 -20.88 -18.67 22.53
CA ALA A 6 -20.48 -19.27 21.26
C ALA A 6 -20.44 -18.23 20.11
N PHE A 7 -21.37 -17.27 20.08
CA PHE A 7 -21.38 -16.22 19.07
C PHE A 7 -20.23 -15.22 19.25
N ILE A 8 -19.96 -14.78 20.47
CA ILE A 8 -18.87 -13.83 20.79
C ILE A 8 -17.50 -14.48 20.54
N PHE A 9 -17.31 -15.72 21.02
CA PHE A 9 -16.05 -16.45 20.83
C PHE A 9 -15.87 -16.92 19.39
N GLY A 10 -16.94 -17.32 18.70
CA GLY A 10 -16.88 -17.73 17.30
C GLY A 10 -16.37 -16.62 16.38
N ASN A 11 -16.89 -15.40 16.51
CA ASN A 11 -16.44 -14.26 15.70
C ASN A 11 -14.98 -13.86 16.00
N THR A 12 -14.59 -13.92 17.28
CA THR A 12 -13.20 -13.66 17.69
C THR A 12 -12.24 -14.69 17.06
N CYS A 13 -12.57 -15.98 17.17
CA CYS A 13 -11.77 -17.06 16.60
C CYS A 13 -11.64 -16.94 15.07
N LYS A 14 -12.74 -16.62 14.37
CA LYS A 14 -12.73 -16.37 12.92
C LYS A 14 -11.78 -15.24 12.55
N THR A 15 -11.85 -14.11 13.26
CA THR A 15 -11.02 -12.94 13.01
C THR A 15 -9.53 -13.24 13.19
N ILE A 16 -9.16 -13.95 14.26
CA ILE A 16 -7.77 -14.35 14.52
C ILE A 16 -7.28 -15.29 13.42
N PHE A 17 -8.09 -16.29 13.05
CA PHE A 17 -7.73 -17.25 12.02
C PHE A 17 -7.49 -16.59 10.65
N GLU A 18 -8.40 -15.73 10.22
CA GLU A 18 -8.26 -14.98 8.96
C GLU A 18 -7.01 -14.11 8.96
N ALA A 19 -6.70 -13.46 10.09
CA ALA A 19 -5.51 -12.63 10.24
C ALA A 19 -4.21 -13.44 10.15
N ILE A 20 -4.16 -14.65 10.73
CA ILE A 20 -3.00 -15.57 10.62
C ILE A 20 -2.79 -15.98 9.16
N ILE A 21 -3.86 -16.40 8.47
CA ILE A 21 -3.78 -16.78 7.05
C ILE A 21 -3.28 -15.60 6.20
N PHE A 22 -3.77 -14.38 6.47
CA PHE A 22 -3.33 -13.19 5.76
C PHE A 22 -1.84 -12.90 5.95
N VAL A 23 -1.36 -12.89 7.19
CA VAL A 23 0.04 -12.53 7.50
C VAL A 23 1.03 -13.61 7.06
N PHE A 24 0.74 -14.88 7.32
CA PHE A 24 1.71 -15.96 7.17
C PHE A 24 1.56 -16.77 5.89
N VAL A 25 0.34 -16.88 5.34
CA VAL A 25 0.08 -17.72 4.15
C VAL A 25 0.00 -16.86 2.90
N MET A 26 -0.87 -15.84 2.89
CA MET A 26 -0.96 -14.92 1.75
C MET A 26 0.27 -14.02 1.68
N HIS A 27 0.71 -13.51 2.83
CA HIS A 27 1.97 -12.82 3.02
C HIS A 27 2.26 -11.76 1.93
N PRO A 28 1.36 -10.76 1.75
CA PRO A 28 1.44 -9.81 0.62
C PRO A 28 2.57 -8.78 0.74
N PHE A 29 3.10 -8.58 1.94
CA PHE A 29 4.17 -7.63 2.23
C PHE A 29 4.99 -8.07 3.44
N ASP A 30 6.18 -7.50 3.55
CA ASP A 30 7.09 -7.60 4.68
C ASP A 30 7.33 -6.25 5.35
N VAL A 31 7.89 -6.26 6.56
CA VAL A 31 8.38 -5.05 7.22
C VAL A 31 9.43 -4.36 6.33
N GLY A 32 9.23 -3.07 6.08
CA GLY A 32 10.06 -2.26 5.19
C GLY A 32 9.49 -2.10 3.77
N ASP A 33 8.48 -2.89 3.39
CA ASP A 33 7.87 -2.76 2.06
C ASP A 33 7.13 -1.44 1.91
N ARG A 34 7.29 -0.81 0.75
CA ARG A 34 6.49 0.35 0.33
C ARG A 34 5.20 -0.14 -0.30
N CYS A 35 4.10 0.11 0.37
CA CYS A 35 2.77 -0.30 -0.07
C CYS A 35 1.88 0.91 -0.39
N ILE A 36 0.94 0.72 -1.32
CA ILE A 36 -0.22 1.58 -1.51
C ILE A 36 -1.45 0.84 -1.02
N ILE A 37 -2.17 1.49 -0.12
CA ILE A 37 -3.45 1.04 0.40
C ILE A 37 -4.42 2.21 0.24
N ASP A 38 -5.53 1.98 -0.45
CA ASP A 38 -6.55 3.00 -0.76
C ASP A 38 -5.96 4.31 -1.33
N GLY A 39 -4.99 4.18 -2.24
CA GLY A 39 -4.32 5.33 -2.89
C GLY A 39 -3.30 6.07 -2.01
N THR A 40 -3.10 5.67 -0.75
CA THR A 40 -2.09 6.27 0.13
C THR A 40 -0.83 5.42 0.15
N MET A 41 0.32 6.03 -0.16
CA MET A 41 1.63 5.38 -0.06
C MET A 41 2.14 5.40 1.37
N MET A 42 2.58 4.24 1.85
CA MET A 42 3.06 4.05 3.22
C MET A 42 4.05 2.88 3.29
N VAL A 43 4.92 2.89 4.30
CA VAL A 43 5.91 1.83 4.54
C VAL A 43 5.40 0.92 5.65
N VAL A 44 5.52 -0.39 5.50
CA VAL A 44 5.22 -1.34 6.59
C VAL A 44 6.25 -1.15 7.70
N GLU A 45 5.82 -0.68 8.87
CA GLU A 45 6.71 -0.46 10.01
C GLU A 45 6.74 -1.67 10.95
N GLU A 46 5.57 -2.25 11.23
CA GLU A 46 5.45 -3.37 12.17
C GLU A 46 4.30 -4.29 11.75
N MET A 47 4.52 -5.60 11.90
CA MET A 47 3.51 -6.62 11.64
C MET A 47 3.21 -7.40 12.92
N ASN A 48 1.97 -7.30 13.39
CA ASN A 48 1.42 -8.12 14.46
C ASN A 48 0.40 -9.11 13.89
N ILE A 49 0.00 -10.09 14.70
CA ILE A 49 -0.95 -11.12 14.27
C ILE A 49 -2.28 -10.51 13.83
N LEU A 50 -2.81 -9.53 14.58
CA LEU A 50 -4.13 -8.94 14.32
C LEU A 50 -4.08 -7.59 13.62
N THR A 51 -2.93 -6.93 13.61
CA THR A 51 -2.79 -5.58 13.08
C THR A 51 -1.46 -5.40 12.36
N THR A 52 -1.43 -4.54 11.36
CA THR A 52 -0.20 -4.03 10.75
C THR A 52 -0.13 -2.53 10.96
N ILE A 53 1.06 -2.05 11.32
CA ILE A 53 1.36 -0.63 11.49
C ILE A 53 2.13 -0.17 10.26
N PHE A 54 1.62 0.89 9.64
CA PHE A 54 2.27 1.55 8.51
C PHE A 54 2.73 2.95 8.90
N LEU A 55 3.84 3.39 8.32
CA LEU A 55 4.34 4.75 8.44
C LEU A 55 4.11 5.50 7.13
N LYS A 56 3.31 6.56 7.18
CA LYS A 56 3.14 7.48 6.05
C LYS A 56 4.39 8.33 5.84
N ILE A 57 4.45 9.01 4.69
CA ILE A 57 5.56 9.91 4.33
C ILE A 57 5.73 11.05 5.34
N ASP A 58 4.63 11.54 5.91
CA ASP A 58 4.57 12.59 6.94
C ASP A 58 4.89 12.09 8.36
N LYS A 59 5.33 10.84 8.51
CA LYS A 59 5.62 10.16 9.78
C LYS A 59 4.39 9.82 10.63
N GLU A 60 3.17 9.95 10.11
CA GLU A 60 1.98 9.43 10.78
C GLU A 60 2.00 7.90 10.81
N LYS A 61 1.72 7.31 11.97
CA LYS A 61 1.51 5.86 12.12
C LYS A 61 0.05 5.51 11.92
N VAL A 62 -0.21 4.59 11.01
CA VAL A 62 -1.55 4.09 10.69
C VAL A 62 -1.67 2.64 11.11
N TYR A 63 -2.68 2.35 11.93
CA TYR A 63 -2.95 1.02 12.44
C TYR A 63 -4.10 0.40 11.65
N TYR A 64 -3.84 -0.71 10.98
CA TYR A 64 -4.86 -1.46 10.26
C TYR A 64 -5.10 -2.83 10.91
N PRO A 65 -6.36 -3.21 11.16
CA PRO A 65 -6.69 -4.60 11.43
C PRO A 65 -6.41 -5.46 10.19
N ASN A 66 -5.77 -6.60 10.39
CA ASN A 66 -5.43 -7.52 9.28
C ASN A 66 -6.67 -8.10 8.61
N SER A 67 -7.78 -8.25 9.36
CA SER A 67 -9.08 -8.62 8.80
C SER A 67 -9.61 -7.60 7.79
N VAL A 68 -9.27 -6.31 7.94
CA VAL A 68 -9.63 -5.25 7.00
C VAL A 68 -8.65 -5.20 5.84
N LEU A 69 -7.35 -5.36 6.08
CA LEU A 69 -6.36 -5.41 5.00
C LEU A 69 -6.60 -6.57 4.04
N ALA A 70 -7.04 -7.72 4.56
CA ALA A 70 -7.39 -8.89 3.77
C ALA A 70 -8.50 -8.63 2.72
N THR A 71 -9.31 -7.58 2.91
CA THR A 71 -10.37 -7.21 1.96
C THR A 71 -9.98 -6.06 1.03
N LYS A 72 -8.80 -5.46 1.21
CA LYS A 72 -8.35 -4.29 0.44
C LYS A 72 -7.37 -4.70 -0.67
N ALA A 73 -7.38 -3.94 -1.75
CA ALA A 73 -6.31 -4.02 -2.74
C ALA A 73 -5.03 -3.43 -2.15
N ILE A 74 -3.93 -4.18 -2.26
CA ILE A 74 -2.62 -3.78 -1.74
C ILE A 74 -1.66 -3.75 -2.92
N GLY A 75 -1.20 -2.56 -3.29
CA GLY A 75 -0.08 -2.41 -4.23
C GLY A 75 1.23 -2.49 -3.47
N ASN A 76 2.14 -3.40 -3.84
CA ASN A 76 3.44 -3.51 -3.19
C ASN A 76 4.54 -3.10 -4.18
N TYR A 77 5.15 -1.95 -3.93
CA TYR A 77 6.19 -1.40 -4.79
C TYR A 77 7.52 -2.13 -4.68
N TYR A 78 7.83 -2.69 -3.51
CA TYR A 78 9.08 -3.44 -3.33
C TYR A 78 9.06 -4.76 -4.13
N ARG A 79 7.88 -5.38 -4.24
CA ARG A 79 7.68 -6.64 -4.98
C ARG A 79 7.29 -6.44 -6.45
N SER A 80 7.17 -5.20 -6.91
CA SER A 80 6.85 -4.88 -8.31
C SER A 80 8.12 -4.84 -9.18
N PRO A 81 8.02 -5.18 -10.48
CA PRO A 81 9.12 -5.01 -11.44
C PRO A 81 9.38 -3.53 -11.75
N ASP A 82 10.23 -3.25 -12.75
CA ASP A 82 10.56 -1.90 -13.20
C ASP A 82 9.34 -1.00 -13.33
N GLN A 83 9.35 0.11 -12.60
CA GLN A 83 8.25 1.06 -12.53
C GLN A 83 8.56 2.31 -13.35
N GLY A 84 7.51 2.87 -13.95
CA GLY A 84 7.57 4.14 -14.67
C GLY A 84 6.83 5.23 -13.90
N ASP A 85 7.31 6.46 -14.04
CA ASP A 85 6.62 7.67 -13.58
C ASP A 85 6.38 8.59 -14.78
N SER A 86 5.33 9.41 -14.71
CA SER A 86 4.93 10.33 -15.77
C SER A 86 4.58 11.69 -15.19
N LEU A 87 5.19 12.74 -15.74
CA LEU A 87 4.90 14.12 -15.36
C LEU A 87 4.19 14.83 -16.52
N GLU A 88 2.96 15.27 -16.26
CA GLU A 88 2.26 16.20 -17.15
C GLU A 88 2.63 17.64 -16.77
N PHE A 89 3.04 18.43 -17.76
CA PHE A 89 3.32 19.85 -17.58
C PHE A 89 2.88 20.63 -18.81
N ALA A 90 2.52 21.90 -18.60
CA ALA A 90 2.13 22.79 -19.68
C ALA A 90 3.35 23.50 -20.28
N ILE A 91 3.28 23.76 -21.58
CA ILE A 91 4.25 24.58 -22.30
C ILE A 91 3.54 25.87 -22.72
N ASP A 92 4.15 27.02 -22.44
CA ASP A 92 3.61 28.32 -22.84
C ASP A 92 3.51 28.40 -24.37
N TYR A 93 2.41 28.97 -24.88
CA TYR A 93 2.15 29.07 -26.32
C TYR A 93 3.23 29.87 -27.07
N ALA A 94 3.86 30.86 -26.43
CA ALA A 94 4.95 31.64 -26.99
C ALA A 94 6.28 30.86 -27.07
N THR A 95 6.36 29.66 -26.47
CA THR A 95 7.57 28.83 -26.50
C THR A 95 7.88 28.38 -27.93
N PRO A 96 9.05 28.73 -28.48
CA PRO A 96 9.41 28.31 -29.83
C PRO A 96 9.53 26.79 -29.95
N LEU A 97 9.07 26.23 -31.07
CA LEU A 97 9.15 24.79 -31.36
C LEU A 97 10.59 24.24 -31.29
N SER A 98 11.59 25.07 -31.62
CA SER A 98 13.01 24.70 -31.54
C SER A 98 13.47 24.42 -30.11
N THR A 99 12.90 25.11 -29.12
CA THR A 99 13.17 24.88 -27.70
C THR A 99 12.50 23.58 -27.22
N ILE A 100 11.29 23.30 -27.69
CA ILE A 100 10.57 22.04 -27.37
C ILE A 100 11.32 20.83 -27.93
N ALA A 101 11.83 20.92 -29.16
CA ALA A 101 12.64 19.87 -29.76
C ALA A 101 13.92 19.61 -28.94
N LYS A 102 14.63 20.67 -28.54
CA LYS A 102 15.82 20.57 -27.67
C LYS A 102 15.50 19.93 -26.32
N LEU A 103 14.35 20.25 -25.72
CA LEU A 103 13.91 19.64 -24.47
C LEU A 103 13.67 18.13 -24.64
N LYS A 104 13.00 17.73 -25.74
CA LYS A 104 12.75 16.32 -26.05
C LYS A 104 14.03 15.52 -26.24
N ASP A 105 15.03 16.10 -26.91
CA ASP A 105 16.32 15.44 -27.11
C ASP A 105 17.09 15.29 -25.79
N ARG A 106 17.00 16.28 -24.89
CA ARG A 106 17.61 16.20 -23.56
C ARG A 106 16.94 15.19 -22.63
N ILE A 107 15.64 14.97 -22.74
CA ILE A 107 14.91 13.98 -21.91
C ILE A 107 15.24 12.54 -22.33
N LYS A 108 15.59 12.32 -23.61
CA LYS A 108 15.98 11.00 -24.12
C LYS A 108 17.42 10.59 -23.77
N GLN A 109 18.26 11.57 -23.41
CA GLN A 109 19.63 11.34 -22.91
C GLN A 109 19.58 10.96 -21.44
#